data_AF-A0A3D0HJD8-F1
#
_entry.id   AF-A0A3D0HJD8-F1
#
_cell.length_a   1.000
_cell.length_b   1.000
_cell.length_c   1.000
_cell.angle_alpha   90.00
_cell.angle_beta   90.00
_cell.angle_gamma   90.00
#
_symmetry.space_group_name_H-M   'P 1'
#
loop_
_entity.id
_entity.type
_entity.pdbx_description
1 polymer ?
#
loop_
_entity_poly.entity_id
_entity_poly.type
_entity_poly.pdbx_seq_one_letter_code
_entity_poly.pdbx_strand_id
1 'polypeptide(L)'
;AIFDLMPTATADNWKTIAERMQAVPTAFASMQESWTLGISRKVVAPRRQAIVVAEQLETWAGTPTSPGFFTQFAESASNVKGAPLEELRRAAIDASNSMAETAKFLRQTYAPAADPRNGVGPERHALARRRFMGMSVDAREAYEWGFAEVSRL
;
A
#
# COMPACT_ATOMS: atom_id res chain seq x y z
N ALA A 1 4.14 6.29 4.65
CA ALA A 1 4.29 6.45 6.10
C ALA A 1 5.59 5.89 6.66
N ILE A 2 6.06 4.67 6.34
CA ILE A 2 7.24 4.13 7.05
C ILE A 2 8.55 4.90 6.76
N PHE A 3 8.76 5.36 5.52
CA PHE A 3 9.91 6.19 5.15
C PHE A 3 9.76 7.64 5.64
N ASP A 4 8.54 8.18 5.66
CA ASP A 4 8.25 9.54 6.14
C ASP A 4 8.59 9.74 7.63
N LEU A 5 8.67 8.65 8.39
CA LEU A 5 9.01 8.65 9.82
C LEU A 5 10.50 8.46 10.08
N MET A 6 11.32 8.22 9.06
CA MET A 6 12.75 8.03 9.24
C MET A 6 13.46 9.40 9.36
N PRO A 7 14.39 9.56 10.32
CA PRO A 7 15.22 10.76 10.38
C PRO A 7 16.05 10.90 9.09
N THR A 8 16.39 12.14 8.70
CA THR A 8 17.13 12.45 7.45
C THR A 8 18.27 13.45 7.65
N ALA A 9 18.65 13.72 8.91
CA ALA A 9 19.58 14.80 9.25
C ALA A 9 21.07 14.43 9.04
N THR A 10 21.41 13.14 9.08
CA THR A 10 22.81 12.68 9.05
C THR A 10 23.07 11.61 7.99
N ALA A 11 24.34 11.43 7.62
CA ALA A 11 24.75 10.38 6.69
C ALA A 11 24.35 8.97 7.17
N ASP A 12 24.40 8.71 8.49
CA ASP A 12 24.02 7.41 9.05
C ASP A 12 22.51 7.17 9.00
N ASN A 13 21.71 8.24 9.14
CA ASN A 13 20.28 8.14 8.87
C ASN A 13 20.03 7.69 7.41
N TRP A 14 20.76 8.28 6.46
CA TRP A 14 20.63 7.96 5.05
C TRP A 14 21.15 6.55 4.68
N LYS A 15 22.16 6.03 5.37
CA LYS A 15 22.57 4.61 5.25
C LYS A 15 21.45 3.67 5.68
N THR A 16 20.82 3.94 6.82
CA THR A 16 19.68 3.15 7.31
C THR A 16 18.50 3.20 6.35
N ILE A 17 18.25 4.36 5.72
CA ILE A 17 17.24 4.52 4.68
C ILE A 17 17.58 3.68 3.46
N ALA A 18 18.83 3.69 2.99
CA ALA A 18 19.28 2.91 1.84
C ALA A 18 19.06 1.40 2.07
N GLU A 19 19.49 0.89 3.22
CA GLU A 19 19.29 -0.52 3.62
C GLU A 19 17.81 -0.91 3.61
N ARG A 20 16.93 -0.07 4.18
CA ARG A 20 15.49 -0.32 4.17
C ARG A 20 14.91 -0.26 2.76
N MET A 21 15.37 0.69 1.93
CA MET A 21 14.89 0.88 0.56
C MET A 21 15.25 -0.32 -0.32
N GLN A 22 16.43 -0.92 -0.13
CA GLN A 22 16.84 -2.15 -0.81
C GLN A 22 15.93 -3.35 -0.50
N ALA A 23 15.24 -3.36 0.65
CA ALA A 23 14.30 -4.41 1.01
C ALA A 23 12.89 -4.25 0.40
N VAL A 24 12.60 -3.12 -0.24
CA VAL A 24 11.27 -2.82 -0.82
C VAL A 24 10.86 -3.83 -1.90
N PRO A 25 11.72 -4.22 -2.86
CA PRO A 25 11.36 -5.22 -3.86
C PRO A 25 10.93 -6.55 -3.25
N THR A 26 11.67 -7.04 -2.24
CA THR A 26 11.32 -8.28 -1.53
C THR A 26 9.98 -8.16 -0.79
N ALA A 27 9.71 -7.00 -0.18
CA ALA A 27 8.42 -6.76 0.47
C ALA A 27 7.26 -6.85 -0.53
N PHE A 28 7.38 -6.22 -1.70
CA PHE A 28 6.35 -6.32 -2.74
C PHE A 28 6.19 -7.73 -3.31
N ALA A 29 7.29 -8.47 -3.53
CA ALA A 29 7.23 -9.86 -3.95
C ALA A 29 6.43 -10.73 -2.95
N SER A 30 6.69 -10.58 -1.65
CA SER A 30 5.97 -11.32 -0.60
C SER A 30 4.46 -10.98 -0.54
N MET A 31 4.09 -9.74 -0.88
CA MET A 31 2.67 -9.36 -1.00
C MET A 31 2.02 -10.05 -2.20
N GLN A 32 2.69 -10.11 -3.35
CA GLN A 32 2.18 -10.80 -4.54
C GLN A 32 1.99 -12.31 -4.28
N GLU A 33 2.90 -12.95 -3.55
CA GLU A 33 2.75 -14.35 -3.11
C GLU A 33 1.50 -14.53 -2.24
N SER A 34 1.31 -13.65 -1.25
CA SER A 34 0.15 -13.69 -0.36
C SER A 34 -1.17 -13.48 -1.11
N TRP A 35 -1.18 -12.57 -2.08
CA TRP A 35 -2.35 -12.33 -2.93
C TRP A 35 -2.65 -13.49 -3.88
N THR A 36 -1.61 -14.13 -4.43
CA THR A 36 -1.74 -15.34 -5.25
C THR A 36 -2.33 -16.49 -4.44
N LEU A 37 -1.89 -16.67 -3.19
CA LEU A 37 -2.50 -17.63 -2.27
C LEU A 37 -3.96 -17.27 -1.95
N GLY A 38 -4.28 -15.98 -1.81
CA GLY A 38 -5.65 -15.50 -1.63
C GLY A 38 -6.55 -15.90 -2.80
N ILE A 39 -6.08 -15.73 -4.04
CA ILE A 39 -6.79 -16.15 -5.26
C ILE A 39 -7.06 -17.66 -5.23
N SER A 40 -6.06 -18.50 -4.94
CA SER A 40 -6.24 -19.96 -4.94
C SER A 40 -7.21 -20.44 -3.86
N ARG A 41 -7.29 -19.72 -2.72
CA ARG A 41 -8.23 -19.99 -1.63
C ARG A 41 -9.59 -19.31 -1.79
N LYS A 42 -9.82 -18.57 -2.88
CA LYS A 42 -11.01 -17.72 -3.08
C LYS A 42 -11.24 -16.70 -1.95
N VAL A 43 -10.16 -16.27 -1.30
CA VAL A 43 -10.14 -15.20 -0.30
C VAL A 43 -9.57 -13.96 -0.97
N VAL A 44 -10.40 -13.27 -1.74
CA VAL A 44 -10.02 -12.09 -2.52
C VAL A 44 -10.68 -10.82 -1.97
N ALA A 45 -10.09 -9.68 -2.32
CA ALA A 45 -10.65 -8.34 -2.10
C ALA A 45 -11.60 -7.95 -3.25
N PRO A 46 -12.42 -6.89 -3.07
CA PRO A 46 -13.18 -6.30 -4.16
C PRO A 46 -12.28 -5.79 -5.29
N ARG A 47 -12.66 -6.05 -6.55
CA ARG A 47 -11.94 -5.63 -7.75
C ARG A 47 -11.61 -4.14 -7.75
N ARG A 48 -12.54 -3.29 -7.30
CA ARG A 48 -12.31 -1.83 -7.24
C ARG A 48 -11.07 -1.46 -6.43
N GLN A 49 -10.80 -2.18 -5.33
CA GLN A 49 -9.67 -1.87 -4.45
C GLN A 49 -8.34 -2.23 -5.13
N ALA A 50 -8.29 -3.36 -5.84
CA ALA A 50 -7.10 -3.76 -6.58
C ALA A 50 -6.74 -2.74 -7.68
N ILE A 51 -7.74 -2.20 -8.38
CA ILE A 51 -7.54 -1.17 -9.39
C ILE A 51 -7.01 0.13 -8.78
N VAL A 52 -7.63 0.61 -7.70
CA VAL A 52 -7.19 1.84 -7.01
C VAL A 52 -5.77 1.72 -6.49
N VAL A 53 -5.41 0.58 -5.87
CA VAL A 53 -4.04 0.37 -5.39
C VAL A 53 -3.06 0.29 -6.55
N ALA A 54 -3.42 -0.31 -7.68
CA ALA A 54 -2.56 -0.30 -8.87
C ALA A 54 -2.30 1.13 -9.37
N GLU A 55 -3.32 1.99 -9.42
CA GLU A 55 -3.19 3.41 -9.81
C GLU A 55 -2.27 4.19 -8.86
N GLN A 56 -2.39 3.95 -7.56
CA GLN A 56 -1.50 4.56 -6.56
C GLN A 56 -0.05 4.10 -6.74
N LEU A 57 0.18 2.80 -6.95
CA LEU A 57 1.51 2.26 -7.17
C LEU A 57 2.14 2.76 -8.46
N GLU A 58 1.38 2.88 -9.55
CA GLU A 58 1.84 3.51 -10.81
C GLU A 58 2.25 4.96 -10.58
N THR A 59 1.44 5.72 -9.84
CA THR A 59 1.74 7.12 -9.51
C THR A 59 3.01 7.24 -8.68
N TRP A 60 3.20 6.37 -7.68
CA TRP A 60 4.36 6.40 -6.80
C TRP A 60 5.63 5.84 -7.43
N ALA A 61 5.52 4.88 -8.35
CA ALA A 61 6.64 4.43 -9.17
C ALA A 61 7.16 5.57 -10.07
N GLY A 62 6.25 6.41 -10.54
CA GLY A 62 6.55 7.51 -11.45
C GLY A 62 6.96 7.03 -12.85
N THR A 63 7.43 7.98 -13.65
CA THR A 63 7.91 7.74 -15.01
C THR A 63 9.27 8.43 -15.21
N PRO A 64 10.00 8.15 -16.30
CA PRO A 64 11.25 8.85 -16.61
C PRO A 64 11.10 10.39 -16.69
N THR A 65 9.90 10.89 -17.01
CA THR A 65 9.60 12.33 -17.14
C THR A 65 8.87 12.91 -15.92
N SER A 66 8.39 12.06 -15.01
CA SER A 66 7.72 12.45 -13.76
C SER A 66 8.21 11.53 -12.64
N PRO A 67 9.33 11.86 -11.97
CA PRO A 67 9.95 11.00 -10.97
C PRO A 67 8.97 10.57 -9.87
N GLY A 68 9.03 9.31 -9.46
CA GLY A 68 8.20 8.75 -8.41
C GLY A 68 8.65 9.14 -7.00
N PHE A 69 7.94 8.63 -5.98
CA PHE A 69 8.22 8.90 -4.57
C PHE A 69 9.68 8.57 -4.20
N PHE A 70 10.14 7.34 -4.49
CA PHE A 70 11.48 6.90 -4.07
C PHE A 70 12.59 7.67 -4.77
N THR A 71 12.43 7.97 -6.06
CA THR A 71 13.39 8.78 -6.81
C THR A 71 13.52 10.17 -6.20
N GLN A 72 12.40 10.85 -5.94
CA GLN A 72 12.41 12.17 -5.30
C GLN A 72 12.99 12.10 -3.87
N PHE A 73 12.64 11.06 -3.12
CA PHE A 73 13.09 10.89 -1.75
C PHE A 73 14.60 10.65 -1.66
N ALA A 74 15.17 9.84 -2.54
CA ALA A 74 16.62 9.62 -2.62
C ALA A 74 17.39 10.91 -2.90
N GLU A 75 16.88 11.78 -3.79
CA GLU A 75 17.54 13.06 -4.11
C GLU A 75 17.57 14.04 -2.94
N SER A 76 16.66 13.92 -1.96
CA SER A 76 16.68 14.77 -0.77
C SER A 76 17.92 14.54 0.11
N ALA A 77 18.65 13.44 -0.08
CA ALA A 77 19.91 13.17 0.58
C ALA A 77 21.09 14.02 0.05
N SER A 78 20.94 14.67 -1.11
CA SER A 78 22.01 15.42 -1.78
C SER A 78 22.62 16.56 -0.94
N ASN A 79 21.85 17.12 -0.01
CA ASN A 79 22.30 18.20 0.88
C ASN A 79 23.02 17.70 2.15
N VAL A 80 23.09 16.38 2.37
CA VAL A 80 23.72 15.79 3.55
C VAL A 80 25.09 15.25 3.20
N LYS A 81 26.13 15.93 3.69
CA LYS A 81 27.53 15.53 3.46
C LYS A 81 27.77 14.10 3.94
N GLY A 82 28.28 13.26 3.04
CA GLY A 82 28.62 11.86 3.33
C GLY A 82 27.44 10.89 3.20
N ALA A 83 26.25 11.34 2.80
CA ALA A 83 25.14 10.44 2.48
C ALA A 83 25.49 9.54 1.26
N PRO A 84 25.07 8.26 1.27
CA PRO A 84 25.37 7.30 0.19
C PRO A 84 24.44 7.50 -1.01
N LEU A 85 24.56 8.65 -1.70
CA LEU A 85 23.61 9.09 -2.74
C LEU A 85 23.47 8.10 -3.90
N GLU A 86 24.57 7.53 -4.40
CA GLU A 86 24.53 6.54 -5.50
C GLU A 86 23.89 5.20 -5.10
N GLU A 87 23.98 4.84 -3.82
CA GLU A 87 23.30 3.66 -3.29
C GLU A 87 21.80 3.91 -3.15
N LEU A 88 21.42 5.08 -2.62
CA LEU A 88 20.02 5.51 -2.52
C LEU A 88 19.36 5.58 -3.90
N ARG A 89 20.03 6.15 -4.90
CA ARG A 89 19.52 6.22 -6.28
C ARG A 89 19.25 4.84 -6.87
N ARG A 90 20.17 3.89 -6.70
CA ARG A 90 19.98 2.51 -7.17
C ARG A 90 18.82 1.84 -6.45
N ALA A 91 18.79 1.91 -5.12
CA ALA A 91 17.71 1.35 -4.32
C ALA A 91 16.34 1.98 -4.66
N ALA A 92 16.31 3.27 -4.99
CA ALA A 92 15.10 3.98 -5.40
C ALA A 92 14.59 3.49 -6.76
N ILE A 93 15.48 3.24 -7.72
CA ILE A 93 15.10 2.66 -9.02
C ILE A 93 14.49 1.27 -8.81
N ASP A 94 15.14 0.41 -8.02
CA ASP A 94 14.64 -0.94 -7.76
C ASP A 94 13.29 -0.92 -7.03
N ALA A 95 13.14 -0.04 -6.04
CA ALA A 95 11.89 0.15 -5.32
C ALA A 95 10.76 0.65 -6.24
N SER A 96 11.02 1.66 -7.08
CA SER A 96 10.04 2.16 -8.07
C SER A 96 9.65 1.10 -9.09
N ASN A 97 10.62 0.31 -9.59
CA ASN A 97 10.34 -0.79 -10.51
C ASN A 97 9.43 -1.84 -9.87
N SER A 98 9.70 -2.22 -8.62
CA SER A 98 8.86 -3.18 -7.89
C SER A 98 7.43 -2.69 -7.65
N MET A 99 7.23 -1.38 -7.48
CA MET A 99 5.89 -0.76 -7.43
C MET A 99 5.17 -0.89 -8.77
N ALA A 100 5.86 -0.57 -9.88
CA ALA A 100 5.29 -0.66 -11.23
C ALA A 100 4.92 -2.12 -11.61
N GLU A 101 5.81 -3.07 -11.30
CA GLU A 101 5.56 -4.50 -11.51
C GLU A 101 4.37 -5.00 -10.67
N THR A 102 4.28 -4.56 -9.43
CA THR A 102 3.15 -4.92 -8.55
C THR A 102 1.85 -4.32 -9.05
N ALA A 103 1.84 -3.08 -9.54
CA ALA A 103 0.67 -2.48 -10.16
C ALA A 103 0.21 -3.29 -11.38
N LYS A 104 1.14 -3.71 -12.24
CA LYS A 104 0.87 -4.58 -13.38
C LYS A 104 0.26 -5.91 -12.94
N PHE A 105 0.82 -6.57 -11.91
CA PHE A 105 0.26 -7.79 -11.33
C PHE A 105 -1.18 -7.56 -10.84
N LEU A 106 -1.43 -6.47 -10.10
CA LEU A 106 -2.75 -6.15 -9.58
C LEU A 106 -3.78 -5.97 -10.71
N ARG A 107 -3.41 -5.27 -11.80
CA ARG A 107 -4.32 -5.07 -12.94
C ARG A 107 -4.55 -6.32 -13.78
N GLN A 108 -3.49 -7.04 -14.08
CA GLN A 108 -3.51 -8.10 -15.11
C GLN A 108 -3.81 -9.49 -14.53
N THR A 109 -3.51 -9.71 -13.24
CA THR A 109 -3.67 -11.01 -12.59
C THR A 109 -4.70 -10.96 -11.47
N TYR A 110 -4.54 -10.04 -10.52
CA TYR A 110 -5.41 -10.01 -9.34
C TYR A 110 -6.82 -9.51 -9.65
N ALA A 111 -6.96 -8.37 -10.31
CA ALA A 111 -8.24 -7.74 -10.59
C ALA A 111 -9.21 -8.62 -11.41
N PRO A 112 -8.77 -9.42 -12.41
CA PRO A 112 -9.62 -10.39 -13.08
C PRO A 112 -10.14 -11.51 -12.17
N ALA A 113 -9.38 -11.89 -11.14
CA ALA A 113 -9.75 -12.93 -10.17
C ALA A 113 -10.47 -12.38 -8.91
N ALA A 114 -10.53 -11.06 -8.75
CA ALA A 114 -11.11 -10.38 -7.59
C ALA A 114 -12.65 -10.41 -7.57
N ASP A 115 -13.25 -10.17 -6.40
CA ASP A 115 -14.72 -10.16 -6.29
C ASP A 115 -15.28 -8.92 -7.01
N PRO A 116 -16.23 -9.06 -7.95
CA PRO A 116 -16.83 -7.90 -8.63
C PRO A 116 -17.72 -7.07 -7.69
N ARG A 117 -18.14 -7.61 -6.54
CA ARG A 117 -18.97 -6.93 -5.55
C ARG A 117 -18.10 -6.15 -4.58
N ASN A 118 -18.66 -5.06 -4.07
CA ASN A 118 -18.01 -4.23 -3.06
C ASN A 118 -18.31 -4.68 -1.62
N GLY A 119 -19.43 -5.38 -1.42
CA GLY A 119 -19.84 -5.85 -0.10
C GLY A 119 -18.94 -6.99 0.39
N VAL A 120 -18.48 -6.91 1.65
CA VAL A 120 -17.59 -7.92 2.25
C VAL A 120 -18.32 -9.10 2.89
N GLY A 121 -19.65 -9.04 2.96
CA GLY A 121 -20.49 -10.05 3.62
C GLY A 121 -20.60 -9.86 5.14
N PRO A 122 -21.61 -10.48 5.78
CA PRO A 122 -21.95 -10.24 7.18
C PRO A 122 -20.84 -10.68 8.15
N GLU A 123 -20.18 -11.81 7.89
CA GLU A 123 -19.14 -12.37 8.77
C GLU A 123 -17.89 -11.48 8.82
N ARG A 124 -17.33 -11.13 7.64
CA ARG A 124 -16.18 -10.21 7.56
C ARG A 124 -16.54 -8.83 8.13
N HIS A 125 -17.76 -8.36 7.87
CA HIS A 125 -18.23 -7.09 8.42
C HIS A 125 -18.32 -7.12 9.95
N ALA A 126 -18.82 -8.22 10.55
CA ALA A 126 -18.89 -8.38 12.01
C ALA A 126 -17.50 -8.39 12.67
N LEU A 127 -16.54 -9.11 12.08
CA LEU A 127 -15.15 -9.10 12.56
C LEU A 127 -14.53 -7.70 12.48
N ALA A 128 -14.76 -6.98 11.37
CA ALA A 128 -14.29 -5.61 11.21
C ALA A 128 -14.91 -4.66 12.25
N ARG A 129 -16.23 -4.72 12.46
CA ARG A 129 -16.92 -3.92 13.49
C ARG A 129 -16.33 -4.14 14.87
N ARG A 130 -16.14 -5.40 15.28
CA ARG A 130 -15.53 -5.74 16.57
C ARG A 130 -14.10 -5.19 16.68
N ARG A 131 -13.30 -5.31 15.62
CA ARG A 131 -11.92 -4.80 15.58
C ARG A 131 -11.86 -3.28 15.74
N PHE A 132 -12.75 -2.53 15.09
CA PHE A 132 -12.70 -1.07 15.10
C PHE A 132 -13.42 -0.44 16.30
N MET A 133 -14.51 -1.04 16.78
CA MET A 133 -15.29 -0.50 17.90
C MET A 133 -14.94 -1.10 19.26
N GLY A 134 -14.20 -2.21 19.30
CA GLY A 134 -13.89 -2.92 20.55
C GLY A 134 -15.07 -3.66 21.18
N MET A 135 -16.23 -3.65 20.52
CA MET A 135 -17.47 -4.28 21.01
C MET A 135 -18.23 -4.97 19.87
N SER A 136 -19.12 -5.90 20.24
CA SER A 136 -20.01 -6.57 19.29
C SER A 136 -21.27 -5.74 19.13
N VAL A 137 -21.52 -5.27 17.90
CA VAL A 137 -22.68 -4.44 17.54
C VAL A 137 -23.47 -5.12 16.45
N ASP A 138 -24.79 -5.20 16.63
CA ASP A 138 -25.67 -5.67 15.57
C ASP A 138 -25.68 -4.67 14.39
N ALA A 139 -25.51 -5.19 13.17
CA ALA A 139 -25.37 -4.32 12.01
C ALA A 139 -26.67 -3.63 11.63
N ARG A 140 -27.81 -4.28 11.88
CA ARG A 140 -29.12 -3.77 11.51
C ARG A 140 -29.57 -2.70 12.50
N GLU A 141 -29.45 -2.97 13.79
CA GLU A 141 -29.75 -1.99 14.84
C GLU A 141 -28.92 -0.72 14.67
N ALA A 142 -27.61 -0.84 14.45
CA ALA A 142 -26.74 0.31 14.21
C ALA A 142 -27.12 1.11 12.96
N TYR A 143 -27.61 0.43 11.91
CA TYR A 143 -28.06 1.08 10.69
C TYR A 143 -29.37 1.84 10.91
N GLU A 144 -30.37 1.21 11.54
CA GLU A 144 -31.65 1.83 11.86
C GLU A 144 -31.46 3.06 12.77
N TRP A 145 -30.62 2.92 13.81
CA TRP A 145 -30.23 4.04 14.67
C TRP A 145 -29.54 5.16 13.89
N GLY A 146 -28.60 4.82 13.00
CA GLY A 146 -27.86 5.81 12.21
C GLY A 146 -28.75 6.64 11.29
N PHE A 147 -29.76 6.03 10.67
CA PHE A 147 -30.75 6.76 9.85
C PHE A 147 -31.63 7.69 10.68
N ALA A 148 -32.07 7.23 11.85
CA ALA A 148 -32.84 8.05 12.78
C ALA A 148 -32.02 9.27 13.24
N GLU A 149 -30.74 9.07 13.55
CA GLU A 149 -29.85 10.14 14.00
C GLU A 149 -29.56 11.16 12.90
N VAL A 150 -29.32 10.71 11.67
CA VAL A 150 -29.18 11.62 10.50
C VAL A 150 -30.46 12.43 10.28
N SER A 151 -31.64 11.85 10.50
CA SER A 151 -32.91 12.58 10.35
C SER A 151 -33.16 13.59 11.47
N ARG A 152 -32.51 13.42 12.63
CA ARG A 152 -32.64 14.28 13.80
C ARG A 152 -31.74 15.51 13.72
N LEU A 153 -30.55 15.37 13.14
CA LEU A 153 -29.53 16.42 12.94
C LEU A 153 -29.91 17.37 11.81
#